data_AF-A0A1W6BYB4-F1
#
_entry.id   AF-A0A1W6BYB4-F1
#
_cell.length_a   1.000
_cell.length_b   1.000
_cell.length_c   1.000
_cell.angle_alpha   90.00
_cell.angle_beta   90.00
_cell.angle_gamma   90.00
#
_symmetry.space_group_name_H-M   'P 1'
#
loop_
_entity.id
_entity.type
_entity.pdbx_description
1 polymer ?
#
loop_
_entity_poly.entity_id
_entity_poly.type
_entity_poly.pdbx_seq_one_letter_code
_entity_poly.pdbx_strand_id
1 'polypeptide(L)'
;MNCVTHNEVAAVATCQNCSVGLCKECIDKGLKNDNKPLCKNCSLTQLEQILKELEVASRNIDIRKIVWTIIFIVGGISILYGLYITERDNVFYVIIGLLIWALAGITDLFKMLGGAQSSQDTETAVRNAIRKEKGQDDIIGHSIGYFIGYFIIALGRGLFFPIFYFKLMFFSGKKEIQNQILETQKLKEELESY
;
A
#
# COMPACT_ATOMS: atom_id res chain seq x y z
N MET A 1 14.98 33.92 24.56
CA MET A 1 15.19 33.46 23.17
C MET A 1 14.03 33.99 22.36
N ASN A 2 14.28 34.58 21.19
CA ASN A 2 13.20 35.14 20.36
C ASN A 2 12.68 34.09 19.38
N CYS A 3 11.52 34.36 18.78
CA CYS A 3 10.97 33.46 17.77
C CYS A 3 11.82 33.47 16.50
N VAL A 4 12.04 32.28 15.92
CA VAL A 4 12.83 32.09 14.69
C VAL A 4 12.22 32.80 13.48
N THR A 5 10.91 32.97 13.46
CA THR A 5 10.17 33.64 12.38
C THR A 5 9.93 35.11 12.70
N HIS A 6 9.65 35.43 13.97
CA HIS A 6 9.36 36.78 14.44
C HIS A 6 10.42 37.21 15.47
N ASN A 7 11.53 37.75 14.99
CA ASN A 7 12.69 38.04 15.84
C ASN A 7 12.39 39.13 16.91
N GLU A 8 11.36 39.93 16.70
CA GLU A 8 10.84 40.96 17.62
C GLU A 8 10.05 40.38 18.82
N VAL A 9 9.64 39.11 18.75
CA VAL A 9 8.70 38.49 19.70
C VAL A 9 9.38 37.39 20.52
N ALA A 10 9.13 37.37 21.83
CA ALA A 10 9.64 36.33 22.72
C ALA A 10 9.07 34.94 22.36
N ALA A 11 9.94 33.93 22.34
CA ALA A 11 9.51 32.54 22.15
C ALA A 11 8.81 32.02 23.40
N VAL A 12 7.69 31.31 23.21
CA VAL A 12 6.89 30.69 24.27
C VAL A 12 6.93 29.15 24.23
N ALA A 13 7.38 28.56 23.12
CA ALA A 13 7.67 27.14 23.01
C ALA A 13 8.89 26.91 22.09
N THR A 14 9.31 25.65 21.99
CA THR A 14 10.38 25.20 21.10
C THR A 14 9.86 24.21 20.07
N CYS A 15 10.44 24.25 18.87
CA CYS A 15 10.17 23.25 17.83
C CYS A 15 10.61 21.86 18.30
N GLN A 16 9.75 20.85 18.14
CA GLN A 16 10.08 19.47 18.53
C GLN A 16 11.30 18.91 17.80
N ASN A 17 11.51 19.29 16.53
CA ASN A 17 12.52 18.66 15.67
C ASN A 17 13.89 19.37 15.73
N CYS A 18 13.91 20.70 15.70
CA CYS A 18 15.15 21.49 15.64
C CYS A 18 15.36 22.40 16.84
N SER A 19 14.48 22.35 17.85
CA SER A 19 14.60 23.09 19.12
C SER A 19 14.63 24.63 19.02
N VAL A 20 14.33 25.22 17.85
CA VAL A 20 14.24 26.68 17.69
C VAL A 20 13.03 27.27 18.43
N GLY A 21 13.15 28.52 18.87
CA GLY A 21 12.08 29.23 19.57
C GLY A 21 10.89 29.61 18.67
N LEU A 22 9.67 29.44 19.18
CA LEU A 22 8.41 29.74 18.49
C LEU A 22 7.57 30.69 19.34
N CYS A 23 7.03 31.75 18.73
CA CYS A 23 6.03 32.62 19.37
C CYS A 23 4.65 31.95 19.35
N LYS A 24 3.70 32.50 20.11
CA LYS A 24 2.33 31.97 20.21
C LYS A 24 1.65 31.89 18.84
N GLU A 25 1.83 32.89 17.99
CA GLU A 25 1.24 32.91 16.65
C GLU A 25 1.76 31.76 15.76
N CYS A 26 3.08 31.50 15.79
CA CYS A 26 3.68 30.38 15.06
C CYS A 26 3.21 29.02 15.58
N ILE A 27 2.82 28.90 16.86
CA ILE A 27 2.28 27.67 17.44
C ILE A 27 0.82 27.48 17.07
N ASP A 28 0.05 28.57 17.01
CA ASP A 28 -1.38 28.54 16.69
C ASP A 28 -1.62 28.25 15.21
N LYS A 29 -0.76 28.77 14.32
CA LYS A 29 -0.84 28.56 12.86
C LYS A 29 0.02 27.39 12.35
N GLY A 30 0.97 26.92 13.15
CA GLY A 30 1.91 25.88 12.76
C GLY A 30 1.37 24.46 12.92
N LEU A 31 1.92 23.54 12.12
CA LEU A 31 1.69 22.10 12.29
C LEU A 31 2.20 21.61 13.65
N LYS A 32 1.50 20.61 14.19
CA LYS A 32 1.87 19.92 15.43
C LYS A 32 2.07 18.45 15.14
N ASN A 33 3.13 17.87 15.69
CA ASN A 33 3.35 16.44 15.70
C ASN A 33 3.28 15.95 17.14
N ASP A 34 2.47 14.94 17.45
CA ASP A 34 2.24 14.46 18.82
C ASP A 34 1.95 15.58 19.85
N ASN A 35 1.08 16.53 19.48
CA ASN A 35 0.73 17.73 20.26
C ASN A 35 1.89 18.71 20.54
N LYS A 36 3.07 18.52 19.93
CA LYS A 36 4.21 19.44 20.05
C LYS A 36 4.34 20.28 18.77
N PRO A 37 4.65 21.59 18.88
CA PRO A 37 4.70 22.47 17.72
C PRO A 37 5.95 22.22 16.87
N LEU A 38 5.79 22.39 15.56
CA LEU A 38 6.87 22.39 14.58
C LEU A 38 7.09 23.80 14.04
N CYS A 39 8.35 24.16 13.76
CA CYS A 39 8.66 25.39 13.05
C CYS A 39 8.29 25.26 11.57
N LYS A 40 8.05 26.39 10.89
CA LYS A 40 7.71 26.45 9.47
C LYS A 40 8.60 25.55 8.61
N ASN A 41 9.92 25.64 8.77
CA ASN A 41 10.86 24.86 7.97
C ASN A 41 10.72 23.34 8.22
N CYS A 42 10.59 22.90 9.47
CA CYS A 42 10.40 21.49 9.77
C CYS A 42 9.05 20.96 9.28
N SER A 43 8.01 21.78 9.39
CA SER A 43 6.68 21.49 8.84
C SER A 43 6.72 21.31 7.32
N LEU A 44 7.38 22.22 6.59
CA LEU A 44 7.54 22.11 5.14
C LEU A 44 8.33 20.86 4.74
N THR A 45 9.42 20.53 5.45
CA THR A 45 10.18 19.30 5.14
C THR A 45 9.35 18.03 5.38
N GLN A 46 8.51 17.98 6.41
CA GLN A 46 7.63 16.85 6.64
C GLN A 46 6.53 16.75 5.57
N LEU A 47 5.92 17.86 5.18
CA LEU A 47 4.94 17.89 4.11
C LEU A 47 5.54 17.43 2.77
N GLU A 48 6.77 17.83 2.45
CA GLU A 48 7.46 17.36 1.25
C GLU A 48 7.74 15.85 1.26
N GLN A 49 8.07 15.29 2.42
CA GLN A 49 8.25 13.84 2.57
C GLN A 49 6.91 13.11 2.35
N ILE A 50 5.85 13.58 3.01
CA ILE A 50 4.49 13.02 2.86
C ILE A 50 4.01 13.10 1.40
N LEU A 51 4.23 14.24 0.72
CA LEU A 51 3.90 14.40 -0.70
C LEU A 51 4.66 13.39 -1.56
N LYS A 52 5.96 13.20 -1.35
CA LYS A 52 6.76 12.21 -2.09
C LYS A 52 6.25 10.79 -1.86
N GLU A 53 5.90 10.44 -0.63
CA GLU A 53 5.34 9.12 -0.29
C GLU A 53 3.98 8.90 -0.98
N LEU A 54 3.09 9.89 -0.93
CA LEU A 54 1.79 9.85 -1.61
C LEU A 54 1.94 9.74 -3.14
N GLU A 55 2.87 10.47 -3.75
CA GLU A 55 3.15 10.39 -5.18
C GLU A 55 3.68 9.00 -5.59
N VAL A 56 4.59 8.42 -4.78
CA VAL A 56 5.09 7.06 -5.00
C VAL A 56 3.96 6.05 -4.85
N ALA A 57 3.11 6.19 -3.84
CA ALA A 57 1.94 5.32 -3.66
C ALA A 57 0.98 5.40 -4.85
N SER A 58 0.69 6.61 -5.35
CA SER A 58 -0.13 6.85 -6.54
C SER A 58 0.46 6.16 -7.77
N ARG A 59 1.78 6.32 -7.99
CA ARG A 59 2.51 5.69 -9.10
C ARG A 59 2.47 4.17 -9.03
N ASN A 60 2.62 3.60 -7.83
CA ASN A 60 2.56 2.16 -7.62
C ASN A 60 1.17 1.57 -7.97
N ILE A 61 0.10 2.32 -7.70
CA ILE A 61 -1.25 1.94 -8.12
C ILE A 61 -1.35 1.91 -9.66
N ASP A 62 -0.82 2.93 -10.33
CA ASP A 62 -0.85 3.00 -11.79
C ASP A 62 -0.03 1.88 -12.46
N ILE A 63 1.18 1.61 -11.94
CA ILE A 63 2.00 0.48 -12.40
C ILE A 63 1.24 -0.83 -12.20
N ARG A 64 0.60 -1.02 -11.03
CA ARG A 64 -0.21 -2.22 -10.77
C ARG A 64 -1.33 -2.35 -11.78
N LYS A 65 -2.04 -1.27 -12.10
CA LYS A 65 -3.09 -1.29 -13.14
C LYS A 65 -2.51 -1.73 -14.49
N ILE A 66 -1.42 -1.12 -14.93
CA ILE A 66 -0.78 -1.43 -16.22
C ILE A 66 -0.37 -2.91 -16.30
N VAL A 67 0.31 -3.42 -15.27
CA VAL A 67 0.74 -4.82 -15.23
C VAL A 67 -0.45 -5.76 -15.31
N TRP A 68 -1.52 -5.47 -14.55
CA TRP A 68 -2.73 -6.31 -14.54
C TRP A 68 -3.50 -6.23 -15.88
N THR A 69 -3.49 -5.08 -16.55
CA THR A 69 -4.04 -4.92 -17.90
C THR A 69 -3.30 -5.77 -18.93
N ILE A 70 -1.96 -5.79 -18.88
CA ILE A 70 -1.15 -6.61 -19.79
C ILE A 70 -1.46 -8.09 -19.60
N ILE A 71 -1.51 -8.57 -18.36
CA ILE A 71 -1.86 -9.96 -18.03
C ILE A 71 -3.27 -10.31 -18.54
N PHE A 72 -4.23 -9.39 -18.38
CA PHE A 72 -5.59 -9.57 -18.88
C PHE A 72 -5.60 -9.77 -20.40
N ILE A 73 -4.92 -8.89 -21.14
CA ILE A 73 -4.86 -8.92 -22.60
C ILE A 73 -4.15 -10.17 -23.09
N VAL A 74 -2.98 -10.51 -22.55
CA VAL A 74 -2.20 -11.67 -22.99
C VAL A 74 -2.99 -12.97 -22.76
N GLY A 75 -3.55 -13.17 -21.57
CA GLY A 75 -4.36 -14.36 -21.31
C GLY A 75 -5.66 -14.39 -22.14
N GLY A 76 -6.29 -13.24 -22.36
CA GLY A 76 -7.47 -13.13 -23.21
C GLY A 76 -7.18 -13.47 -24.68
N ILE A 77 -6.07 -12.98 -25.24
CA ILE A 77 -5.63 -13.31 -26.60
C ILE A 77 -5.33 -14.81 -26.72
N SER A 78 -4.65 -15.41 -25.75
CA SER A 78 -4.38 -16.86 -25.76
C SER A 78 -5.68 -17.69 -25.77
N ILE A 79 -6.68 -17.30 -24.98
CA ILE A 79 -7.98 -17.97 -24.96
C ILE A 79 -8.71 -17.76 -26.30
N LEU A 80 -8.78 -16.53 -26.80
CA LEU A 80 -9.45 -16.23 -28.07
C LEU A 80 -8.80 -16.96 -29.24
N TYR A 81 -7.48 -17.04 -29.29
CA TYR A 81 -6.75 -17.77 -30.31
C TYR A 81 -7.04 -19.28 -30.27
N GLY A 82 -7.09 -19.86 -29.08
CA GLY A 82 -7.47 -21.27 -28.88
C GLY A 82 -8.94 -21.58 -29.18
N LEU A 83 -9.83 -20.59 -29.13
CA LEU A 83 -11.24 -20.75 -29.50
C LEU A 83 -11.51 -20.49 -30.99
N TYR A 84 -10.67 -19.70 -31.66
CA TYR A 84 -10.88 -19.29 -33.06
C TYR A 84 -10.39 -20.33 -34.08
N ILE A 85 -9.31 -21.03 -33.78
CA ILE A 85 -8.80 -22.12 -34.61
C ILE A 85 -9.61 -23.39 -34.27
N THR A 86 -9.83 -24.31 -35.20
CA THR A 86 -10.71 -25.50 -35.04
C THR A 86 -9.95 -26.84 -35.00
N GLU A 87 -8.63 -26.81 -34.82
CA GLU A 87 -7.78 -28.00 -34.82
C GLU A 87 -7.51 -28.60 -33.43
N ARG A 88 -7.03 -29.85 -33.39
CA ARG A 88 -6.91 -30.67 -32.16
C ARG A 88 -5.94 -30.09 -31.10
N ASP A 89 -5.08 -29.15 -31.47
CA ASP A 89 -4.10 -28.48 -30.59
C ASP A 89 -4.66 -27.26 -29.83
N ASN A 90 -5.93 -26.91 -30.05
CA ASN A 90 -6.61 -25.74 -29.46
C ASN A 90 -6.68 -25.70 -27.93
N VAL A 91 -6.81 -26.87 -27.30
CA VAL A 91 -7.00 -26.96 -25.85
C VAL A 91 -5.77 -26.44 -25.11
N PHE A 92 -4.57 -26.57 -25.71
CA PHE A 92 -3.33 -26.05 -25.13
C PHE A 92 -3.33 -24.52 -25.00
N TYR A 93 -3.79 -23.77 -25.99
CA TYR A 93 -3.84 -22.31 -25.94
C TYR A 93 -4.85 -21.79 -24.91
N VAL A 94 -5.99 -22.46 -24.78
CA VAL A 94 -6.98 -22.17 -23.75
C VAL A 94 -6.41 -22.46 -22.35
N ILE A 95 -5.75 -23.61 -22.16
CA ILE A 95 -5.09 -23.96 -20.90
C ILE A 95 -3.99 -22.95 -20.57
N ILE A 96 -3.16 -22.55 -21.53
CA ILE A 96 -2.10 -21.55 -21.34
C ILE A 96 -2.69 -20.21 -20.90
N GLY A 97 -3.76 -19.73 -21.55
CA GLY A 97 -4.42 -18.49 -21.15
C GLY A 97 -5.01 -18.54 -19.75
N LEU A 98 -5.62 -19.68 -19.38
CA LEU A 98 -6.11 -19.92 -18.02
C LEU A 98 -4.97 -20.01 -17.00
N LEU A 99 -3.83 -20.60 -17.37
CA LEU A 99 -2.63 -20.64 -16.51
C LEU A 99 -2.04 -19.25 -16.30
N ILE A 100 -2.00 -18.40 -17.33
CA ILE A 100 -1.53 -17.01 -17.21
C ILE A 100 -2.40 -16.23 -16.21
N TRP A 101 -3.72 -16.38 -16.29
CA TRP A 101 -4.64 -15.75 -15.33
C TRP A 101 -4.57 -16.40 -13.93
N ALA A 102 -4.36 -17.72 -13.84
CA ALA A 102 -4.15 -18.43 -12.59
C ALA A 102 -2.87 -17.99 -11.85
N LEU A 103 -1.75 -17.87 -12.58
CA LEU A 103 -0.47 -17.42 -12.04
C LEU A 103 -0.52 -15.96 -11.57
N ALA A 104 -1.31 -15.11 -12.22
CA ALA A 104 -1.53 -13.74 -11.78
C ALA A 104 -2.13 -13.67 -10.37
N GLY A 105 -3.08 -14.56 -10.05
CA GLY A 105 -3.67 -14.70 -8.71
C GLY A 105 -2.67 -15.18 -7.65
N ILE A 106 -1.60 -15.88 -8.06
CA ILE A 106 -0.53 -16.39 -7.18
C ILE A 106 0.52 -15.30 -6.88
N THR A 107 0.68 -14.27 -7.70
CA THR A 107 1.63 -13.17 -7.39
C THR A 107 1.31 -12.43 -6.09
N ASP A 108 0.02 -12.37 -5.71
CA ASP A 108 -0.41 -11.82 -4.42
C ASP A 108 -0.08 -12.77 -3.24
N LEU A 109 0.05 -14.09 -3.48
CA LEU A 109 0.53 -15.07 -2.50
C LEU A 109 2.04 -14.89 -2.23
N PHE A 110 2.85 -14.64 -3.26
CA PHE A 110 4.29 -14.40 -3.09
C PHE A 110 4.61 -13.09 -2.37
N LYS A 111 3.81 -12.03 -2.56
CA LYS A 111 3.95 -10.79 -1.78
C LYS A 111 3.65 -10.99 -0.30
N MET A 112 2.76 -11.92 0.03
CA MET A 112 2.43 -12.27 1.40
C MET A 112 3.50 -13.16 2.03
N LEU A 113 4.09 -14.10 1.26
CA LEU A 113 5.22 -14.93 1.70
C LEU A 113 6.52 -14.13 1.85
N GLY A 114 6.79 -13.18 0.95
CA GLY A 114 7.93 -12.26 1.04
C GLY A 114 7.70 -11.06 1.97
N GLY A 115 6.44 -10.79 2.34
CA GLY A 115 6.02 -9.73 3.26
C GLY A 115 5.66 -10.21 4.66
N ALA A 116 5.77 -11.51 4.94
CA ALA A 116 5.61 -12.12 6.26
C ALA A 116 6.82 -11.84 7.18
N GLN A 117 7.26 -10.57 7.25
CA GLN A 117 8.34 -10.17 8.14
C GLN A 117 8.14 -8.81 8.83
N SER A 118 6.99 -8.11 8.73
CA SER A 118 6.95 -6.75 9.31
C SER A 118 5.66 -6.16 9.92
N SER A 119 4.54 -6.86 10.15
CA SER A 119 3.46 -6.18 10.90
C SER A 119 2.47 -7.00 11.72
N GLN A 120 2.56 -8.34 11.74
CA GLN A 120 1.64 -9.18 12.53
C GLN A 120 2.33 -10.10 13.54
N ASP A 121 3.65 -9.99 13.70
CA ASP A 121 4.41 -10.94 14.53
C ASP A 121 4.41 -10.63 16.02
N THR A 122 4.16 -9.40 16.49
CA THR A 122 4.16 -9.14 17.95
C THR A 122 2.87 -9.60 18.63
N GLU A 123 1.69 -9.38 18.03
CA GLU A 123 0.42 -9.84 18.63
C GLU A 123 0.23 -11.36 18.46
N THR A 124 0.68 -11.92 17.35
CA THR A 124 0.58 -13.37 17.08
C THR A 124 1.67 -14.17 17.80
N ALA A 125 2.89 -13.63 17.99
CA ALA A 125 3.91 -14.29 18.81
C ALA A 125 3.54 -14.32 20.29
N VAL A 126 2.92 -13.26 20.84
CA VAL A 126 2.41 -13.25 22.22
C VAL A 126 1.25 -14.24 22.38
N ARG A 127 0.32 -14.28 21.41
CA ARG A 127 -0.79 -15.26 21.40
C ARG A 127 -0.30 -16.70 21.21
N ASN A 128 0.76 -16.92 20.44
CA ASN A 128 1.37 -18.24 20.21
C ASN A 128 2.25 -18.70 21.39
N ALA A 129 2.88 -17.77 22.12
CA ALA A 129 3.59 -18.10 23.37
C ALA A 129 2.62 -18.57 24.46
N ILE A 130 1.43 -17.95 24.56
CA ILE A 130 0.36 -18.37 25.48
C ILE A 130 -0.24 -19.73 25.07
N ARG A 131 -0.23 -20.08 23.77
CA ARG A 131 -0.77 -21.35 23.26
C ARG A 131 0.20 -22.53 23.35
N LYS A 132 1.51 -22.26 23.50
CA LYS A 132 2.58 -23.28 23.55
C LYS A 132 2.55 -24.16 24.81
N GLU A 133 1.69 -23.84 25.79
CA GLU A 133 1.46 -24.69 26.97
C GLU A 133 0.42 -25.81 26.76
N LYS A 134 -0.29 -25.86 25.62
CA LYS A 134 -1.28 -26.90 25.34
C LYS A 134 -1.18 -27.45 23.93
N GLY A 135 -0.61 -28.65 23.82
CA GLY A 135 -0.84 -29.55 22.68
C GLY A 135 0.20 -29.43 21.57
N GLN A 136 1.29 -30.15 21.75
CA GLN A 136 2.26 -30.47 20.71
C GLN A 136 1.81 -31.78 20.07
N ASP A 137 1.18 -31.69 18.89
CA ASP A 137 1.10 -32.67 17.79
C ASP A 137 0.15 -32.03 16.75
N ASP A 138 0.44 -32.10 15.44
CA ASP A 138 -0.32 -31.53 14.28
C ASP A 138 0.14 -30.19 13.67
N ILE A 139 1.37 -29.72 13.94
CA ILE A 139 1.88 -28.47 13.32
C ILE A 139 2.11 -28.62 11.79
N ILE A 140 2.43 -29.83 11.32
CA ILE A 140 2.76 -30.09 9.90
C ILE A 140 1.50 -30.28 9.05
N GLY A 141 0.47 -30.95 9.57
CA GLY A 141 -0.80 -31.15 8.84
C GLY A 141 -1.59 -29.85 8.67
N HIS A 142 -1.62 -29.00 9.69
CA HIS A 142 -2.31 -27.71 9.63
C HIS A 142 -1.64 -26.71 8.68
N SER A 143 -0.30 -26.71 8.60
CA SER A 143 0.43 -25.82 7.68
C SER A 143 0.27 -26.24 6.21
N ILE A 144 0.30 -27.55 5.92
CA ILE A 144 0.08 -28.08 4.57
C ILE A 144 -1.38 -27.87 4.12
N GLY A 145 -2.36 -28.12 5.00
CA GLY A 145 -3.78 -27.89 4.70
C GLY A 145 -4.09 -26.41 4.43
N TYR A 146 -3.48 -25.50 5.19
CA TYR A 146 -3.59 -24.06 4.95
C TYR A 146 -2.98 -23.66 3.60
N PHE A 147 -1.83 -24.22 3.24
CA PHE A 147 -1.19 -23.96 1.96
C PHE A 147 -2.02 -24.44 0.77
N ILE A 148 -2.55 -25.67 0.84
CA ILE A 148 -3.41 -26.24 -0.22
C ILE A 148 -4.72 -25.46 -0.34
N GLY A 149 -5.37 -25.14 0.79
CA GLY A 149 -6.58 -24.33 0.80
C GLY A 149 -6.37 -22.94 0.18
N TYR A 150 -5.27 -22.28 0.52
CA TYR A 150 -4.93 -20.97 -0.05
C TYR A 150 -4.54 -21.07 -1.53
N PHE A 151 -3.85 -22.13 -1.94
CA PHE A 151 -3.51 -22.39 -3.34
C PHE A 151 -4.78 -22.59 -4.20
N ILE A 152 -5.77 -23.33 -3.70
CA ILE A 152 -7.07 -23.49 -4.36
C ILE A 152 -7.81 -22.15 -4.44
N ILE A 153 -7.78 -21.33 -3.38
CA ILE A 153 -8.37 -19.99 -3.40
C ILE A 153 -7.64 -19.07 -4.38
N ALA A 154 -6.31 -19.14 -4.47
CA ALA A 154 -5.49 -18.35 -5.38
C ALA A 154 -5.75 -18.73 -6.84
N LEU A 155 -5.86 -20.03 -7.14
CA LEU A 155 -6.24 -20.54 -8.45
C LEU A 155 -7.68 -20.13 -8.81
N GLY A 156 -8.61 -20.25 -7.87
CA GLY A 156 -10.00 -19.80 -8.05
C GLY A 156 -10.06 -18.30 -8.35
N ARG A 157 -9.30 -17.48 -7.61
CA ARG A 157 -9.19 -16.03 -7.87
C ARG A 157 -8.59 -15.71 -9.23
N GLY A 158 -7.60 -16.48 -9.68
CA GLY A 158 -7.02 -16.34 -11.00
C GLY A 158 -7.97 -16.78 -12.13
N LEU A 159 -8.83 -17.77 -11.91
CA LEU A 159 -9.85 -18.16 -12.90
C LEU A 159 -10.95 -17.08 -13.04
N PHE A 160 -11.25 -16.38 -11.94
CA PHE A 160 -12.09 -15.18 -11.92
C PHE A 160 -11.30 -13.87 -12.07
N PHE A 161 -10.07 -13.91 -12.58
CA PHE A 161 -9.21 -12.74 -12.76
C PHE A 161 -9.91 -11.57 -13.48
N PRO A 162 -10.74 -11.78 -14.53
CA PRO A 162 -11.52 -10.70 -15.13
C PRO A 162 -12.34 -9.90 -14.10
N ILE A 163 -13.03 -10.58 -13.19
CA ILE A 163 -13.89 -9.95 -12.16
C ILE A 163 -13.04 -9.17 -11.16
N PHE A 164 -11.91 -9.73 -10.72
CA PHE A 164 -10.99 -9.05 -9.82
C PHE A 164 -10.30 -7.85 -10.47
N TYR A 165 -9.95 -7.95 -11.75
CA TYR A 165 -9.40 -6.86 -12.54
C TYR A 165 -10.38 -5.69 -12.65
N PHE A 166 -11.66 -5.97 -12.96
CA PHE A 166 -12.70 -4.94 -12.95
C PHE A 166 -12.82 -4.26 -11.58
N LYS A 167 -12.83 -5.04 -10.49
CA LYS A 167 -12.88 -4.47 -9.13
C LYS A 167 -11.65 -3.58 -8.86
N LEU A 168 -10.45 -4.00 -9.24
CA LEU A 168 -9.22 -3.23 -9.03
C LEU A 168 -9.20 -1.94 -9.87
N MET A 169 -9.71 -1.98 -11.12
CA MET A 169 -9.74 -0.81 -11.99
C MET A 169 -10.71 0.27 -11.48
N PHE A 170 -11.91 -0.13 -11.05
CA PHE A 170 -12.99 0.77 -10.68
C PHE A 170 -12.97 1.18 -9.19
N PHE A 171 -12.53 0.30 -8.29
CA PHE A 171 -12.50 0.56 -6.84
C PHE A 171 -11.09 0.82 -6.29
N SER A 172 -10.11 1.13 -7.15
CA SER A 172 -8.81 1.60 -6.67
C SER A 172 -8.98 2.89 -5.88
N GLY A 173 -8.44 2.96 -4.66
CA GLY A 173 -8.41 4.17 -3.80
C GLY A 173 -7.58 5.33 -4.36
N LYS A 174 -7.38 5.41 -5.67
CA LYS A 174 -6.61 6.47 -6.35
C LYS A 174 -7.22 7.85 -6.11
N LYS A 175 -8.55 7.96 -6.10
CA LYS A 175 -9.24 9.23 -5.82
C LYS A 175 -8.91 9.75 -4.41
N GLU A 176 -8.85 8.84 -3.43
CA GLU A 176 -8.51 9.18 -2.06
C GLU A 176 -7.07 9.72 -1.96
N ILE A 177 -6.11 9.03 -2.58
CA ILE A 177 -4.71 9.48 -2.59
C ILE A 177 -4.56 10.81 -3.34
N GLN A 178 -5.29 11.01 -4.44
CA GLN A 178 -5.26 12.29 -5.17
C GLN A 178 -5.82 13.44 -4.34
N ASN A 179 -6.90 13.20 -3.58
CA ASN A 179 -7.43 14.19 -2.65
C ASN A 179 -6.42 14.52 -1.54
N GLN A 180 -5.77 13.50 -0.96
CA GLN A 180 -4.74 13.70 0.06
C GLN A 180 -3.53 14.48 -0.47
N ILE A 181 -3.10 14.23 -1.71
CA ILE A 181 -2.05 15.02 -2.37
C ILE A 181 -2.50 16.48 -2.48
N LEU A 182 -3.72 16.73 -2.96
CA LEU A 182 -4.26 18.09 -3.12
C LEU A 182 -4.37 18.83 -1.78
N GLU A 183 -4.87 18.16 -0.74
CA GLU A 183 -4.97 18.74 0.61
C GLU A 183 -3.59 19.06 1.20
N THR A 184 -2.62 18.14 1.03
CA THR A 184 -1.25 18.33 1.51
C THR A 184 -0.54 19.45 0.74
N GLN A 185 -0.81 19.61 -0.56
CA GLN A 185 -0.31 20.72 -1.38
C GLN A 185 -0.89 22.07 -0.91
N LYS A 186 -2.21 22.15 -0.68
CA LYS A 186 -2.84 23.36 -0.15
C LYS A 186 -2.26 23.76 1.20
N LEU A 187 -2.08 22.79 2.09
CA LEU A 187 -1.49 23.02 3.41
C LEU A 187 -0.04 23.55 3.30
N LYS A 188 0.74 23.03 2.33
CA LYS A 188 2.08 23.53 2.03
C LYS A 188 2.04 24.99 1.55
N GLU A 189 1.16 25.32 0.60
CA GLU A 189 0.99 26.68 0.09
C GLU A 189 0.58 27.67 1.18
N GLU A 190 -0.37 27.28 2.04
CA GLU A 190 -0.80 28.07 3.20
C GLU A 190 0.38 28.35 4.16
N LEU A 191 1.19 27.34 4.46
CA LEU A 191 2.39 27.48 5.29
C LEU A 191 3.50 28.31 4.65
N GLU A 192 3.64 28.28 3.32
CA GLU A 192 4.61 29.11 2.60
C GLU A 192 4.21 30.59 2.61
N SER A 193 2.91 30.89 2.54
CA SER A 193 2.34 32.25 2.51
C SER A 193 2.43 33.03 3.83
N TYR A 194 2.69 32.34 4.94
CA TYR A 194 2.84 32.89 6.29
C TYR A 194 4.30 33.17 6.65
#